data_AF-A0A1F5ZT85-F1
#
_entry.id   AF-A0A1F5ZT85-F1
#
_cell.length_a   1.000
_cell.length_b   1.000
_cell.length_c   1.000
_cell.angle_alpha   90.00
_cell.angle_beta   90.00
_cell.angle_gamma   90.00
#
_symmetry.space_group_name_H-M   'P 1'
#
loop_
_entity.id
_entity.type
_entity.pdbx_description
1 polymer ?
#
loop_
_entity_poly.entity_id
_entity_poly.type
_entity_poly.pdbx_seq_one_letter_code
_entity_poly.pdbx_strand_id
1 'polypeptide(L)'
;MKSFVSKFGYIPTHAWVAPGRVEGIGNHVDYQGGNIFAFSIDRYVASFVALRRPDATRDIGMAPIRMVDLNIDVTLDIHNKSPGIYNYYRPDGTTEKDRLVKGIIAQIMNPYKDNPNQVGTMLPDTGYYSILAKRDPQIYEKIRRLENGLDVVITGNVPFEAGVSSSAAFSVSLLQTLLDALDISMTEKEKIHFIKMAEHRSGAITGHLDQTVSLIGGAVLVQTEEAGPLRIKVDPRFYEYEYMLFPSGISHSLAGPDAIYPKRVKECDVALKTINTFLKEEKQKEIHTLAELGKLKNFKTVLPDIYHILPDSLKKRVRHIVEETLRVDKALECVQNGDVFRYSQLLNESGESSALLYEISHKEVEDLKHIIWKFFKEKNKDRNANDQLTYAARMMGGGDGGPVLVFLPKDKKLIEELLEYTQKEYYQPRGRSHLIPFNVNISSGPINLQPYLK
;
A
#
# COMPACT_ATOMS: atom_id res chain seq x y z
N MET A 1 7.65 11.34 21.30
CA MET A 1 8.60 11.99 22.25
C MET A 1 8.40 11.57 23.71
N LYS A 2 7.28 11.89 24.40
CA LYS A 2 7.11 11.55 25.84
C LYS A 2 7.38 10.07 26.16
N SER A 3 6.87 9.14 25.35
CA SER A 3 7.13 7.70 25.52
C SER A 3 8.61 7.33 25.36
N PHE A 4 9.34 8.02 24.46
CA PHE A 4 10.78 7.82 24.27
C PHE A 4 11.57 8.27 25.50
N VAL A 5 11.29 9.48 26.00
CA VAL A 5 11.95 10.03 27.19
C VAL A 5 11.65 9.20 28.43
N SER A 6 10.38 8.80 28.62
CA SER A 6 9.96 7.93 29.72
C SER A 6 10.72 6.59 29.70
N LYS A 7 10.94 6.02 28.51
CA LYS A 7 11.62 4.73 28.38
C LYS A 7 13.13 4.82 28.54
N PHE A 8 13.75 5.77 27.87
CA PHE A 8 15.21 5.78 27.69
C PHE A 8 15.91 6.83 28.56
N GLY A 9 15.18 7.77 29.15
CA GLY A 9 15.73 8.82 30.01
C GLY A 9 16.36 10.00 29.27
N TYR A 10 16.26 10.05 27.94
CA TYR A 10 16.78 11.13 27.10
C TYR A 10 15.88 11.34 25.86
N ILE A 11 16.08 12.44 25.13
CA ILE A 11 15.31 12.76 23.92
C ILE A 11 15.84 12.00 22.69
N PRO A 12 14.97 11.62 21.73
CA PRO A 12 15.42 11.06 20.46
C PRO A 12 16.25 12.09 19.68
N THR A 13 17.17 11.63 18.82
CA THR A 13 18.02 12.52 18.02
C THR A 13 17.44 12.79 16.63
N HIS A 14 16.66 11.84 16.11
CA HIS A 14 16.03 11.92 14.79
C HIS A 14 14.58 11.45 14.90
N ALA A 15 13.71 12.04 14.10
CA ALA A 15 12.34 11.58 14.01
C ALA A 15 11.75 11.92 12.64
N TRP A 16 11.04 10.96 12.06
CA TRP A 16 10.20 11.18 10.89
C TRP A 16 8.80 10.68 11.15
N VAL A 17 7.88 11.19 10.34
CA VAL A 17 6.52 10.70 10.25
C VAL A 17 6.19 10.43 8.79
N ALA A 18 5.52 9.32 8.49
CA ALA A 18 5.10 8.96 7.15
C ALA A 18 3.60 8.60 7.13
N PRO A 19 2.87 9.03 6.07
CA PRO A 19 1.44 8.81 5.97
C PRO A 19 1.11 7.38 5.55
N GLY A 20 -0.07 6.90 5.95
CA GLY A 20 -0.74 5.79 5.27
C GLY A 20 -1.23 6.19 3.89
N ARG A 21 -1.97 5.30 3.22
CA ARG A 21 -2.51 5.56 1.89
C ARG A 21 -3.85 4.87 1.66
N VAL A 22 -4.62 5.39 0.72
CA VAL A 22 -5.76 4.68 0.13
C VAL A 22 -5.59 4.53 -1.36
N GLU A 23 -6.07 3.41 -1.88
CA GLU A 23 -6.22 3.20 -3.32
C GLU A 23 -7.50 3.90 -3.77
N GLY A 24 -7.40 4.86 -4.69
CA GLY A 24 -8.57 5.51 -5.26
C GLY A 24 -9.19 4.64 -6.35
N ILE A 25 -8.39 4.29 -7.37
CA ILE A 25 -8.81 3.44 -8.50
C ILE A 25 -7.61 2.69 -9.11
N GLY A 26 -7.85 1.51 -9.66
CA GLY A 26 -6.79 0.59 -10.12
C GLY A 26 -6.64 -0.65 -9.23
N ASN A 27 -7.73 -1.32 -8.83
CA ASN A 27 -7.62 -2.49 -7.96
C ASN A 27 -6.96 -3.66 -8.72
N HIS A 28 -5.93 -4.30 -8.14
CA HIS A 28 -5.32 -5.53 -8.68
C HIS A 28 -4.72 -5.42 -10.10
N VAL A 29 -4.39 -4.22 -10.58
CA VAL A 29 -3.74 -4.03 -11.89
C VAL A 29 -2.23 -3.85 -11.81
N ASP A 30 -1.66 -3.57 -10.63
CA ASP A 30 -0.22 -3.31 -10.43
C ASP A 30 0.67 -4.49 -10.85
N TYR A 31 0.34 -5.71 -10.43
CA TYR A 31 1.11 -6.90 -10.85
C TYR A 31 0.80 -7.33 -12.29
N GLN A 32 -0.08 -6.62 -12.99
CA GLN A 32 -0.42 -6.84 -14.39
C GLN A 32 -0.08 -5.64 -15.28
N GLY A 33 0.83 -4.76 -14.83
CA GLY A 33 1.34 -3.66 -15.66
C GLY A 33 0.37 -2.48 -15.85
N GLY A 34 -0.72 -2.44 -15.09
CA GLY A 34 -1.68 -1.34 -15.09
C GLY A 34 -1.30 -0.27 -14.08
N ASN A 35 -1.70 0.96 -14.35
CA ASN A 35 -1.46 2.08 -13.44
C ASN A 35 -2.44 2.06 -12.28
N ILE A 36 -2.05 2.64 -11.14
CA ILE A 36 -2.94 2.85 -9.99
C ILE A 36 -2.96 4.32 -9.62
N PHE A 37 -4.15 4.88 -9.41
CA PHE A 37 -4.31 6.21 -8.84
C PHE A 37 -4.67 6.10 -7.36
N ALA A 38 -3.79 6.62 -6.51
CA ALA A 38 -3.88 6.49 -5.07
C ALA A 38 -3.43 7.80 -4.39
N PHE A 39 -3.70 7.92 -3.10
CA PHE A 39 -3.33 9.12 -2.34
C PHE A 39 -2.92 8.80 -0.91
N SER A 40 -1.94 9.56 -0.42
CA SER A 40 -1.52 9.48 0.98
C SER A 40 -2.53 10.17 1.87
N ILE A 41 -2.65 9.71 3.12
CA ILE A 41 -3.72 10.15 4.03
C ILE A 41 -3.17 10.84 5.28
N ASP A 42 -4.00 11.64 5.95
CA ASP A 42 -3.72 12.34 7.21
C ASP A 42 -3.75 11.41 8.44
N ARG A 43 -3.29 10.17 8.26
CA ARG A 43 -3.03 9.19 9.30
C ARG A 43 -1.61 8.72 9.11
N TYR A 44 -0.85 8.67 10.19
CA TYR A 44 0.59 8.57 10.12
C TYR A 44 1.18 7.56 11.09
N VAL A 45 2.35 7.06 10.73
CA VAL A 45 3.28 6.38 11.63
C VAL A 45 4.50 7.28 11.81
N ALA A 46 4.91 7.48 13.06
CA ALA A 46 6.08 8.25 13.44
C ALA A 46 7.12 7.34 14.10
N SER A 47 8.38 7.50 13.67
CA SER A 47 9.54 6.79 14.20
C SER A 47 10.46 7.80 14.87
N PHE A 48 10.83 7.52 16.11
CA PHE A 48 11.77 8.31 16.91
C PHE A 48 12.99 7.44 17.18
N VAL A 49 14.18 7.90 16.80
CA VAL A 49 15.41 7.10 16.89
C VAL A 49 16.51 7.89 17.60
N ALA A 50 17.30 7.18 18.40
CA ALA A 50 18.64 7.61 18.78
C ALA A 50 19.65 6.47 18.54
N LEU A 51 20.69 6.76 17.76
CA LEU A 51 21.83 5.87 17.62
C LEU A 51 22.63 5.85 18.93
N ARG A 52 23.05 4.66 19.36
CA ARG A 52 23.88 4.53 20.56
C ARG A 52 25.31 4.93 20.25
N ARG A 53 25.97 5.49 21.26
CA ARG A 53 27.41 5.72 21.22
C ARG A 53 28.14 4.37 21.38
N PRO A 54 29.34 4.24 20.81
CA PRO A 54 30.20 3.09 21.09
C PRO A 54 30.41 2.95 22.59
N ASP A 55 30.18 1.76 23.13
CA ASP A 55 30.45 1.40 24.52
C ASP A 55 31.61 0.42 24.54
N ALA A 56 32.76 0.84 25.09
CA ALA A 56 33.99 0.05 25.15
C ALA A 56 33.86 -1.21 26.06
N THR A 57 32.74 -1.37 26.77
CA THR A 57 32.51 -2.48 27.72
C THR A 57 31.55 -3.55 27.20
N ARG A 58 31.01 -3.41 25.98
CA ARG A 58 30.12 -4.41 25.39
C ARG A 58 30.87 -5.49 24.61
N ASP A 59 30.37 -6.72 24.72
CA ASP A 59 30.74 -7.80 23.80
C ASP A 59 30.47 -7.37 22.35
N ILE A 60 31.50 -7.48 21.51
CA ILE A 60 31.56 -7.08 20.09
C ILE A 60 30.56 -7.86 19.19
N GLY A 61 29.63 -8.62 19.79
CA GLY A 61 28.63 -9.44 19.11
C GLY A 61 27.17 -9.13 19.43
N MET A 62 26.84 -8.16 20.28
CA MET A 62 25.45 -7.80 20.61
C MET A 62 25.16 -6.33 20.36
N ALA A 63 24.43 -6.02 19.27
CA ALA A 63 23.87 -4.69 19.10
C ALA A 63 22.35 -4.73 19.32
N PRO A 64 21.87 -4.28 20.49
CA PRO A 64 20.45 -4.27 20.79
C PRO A 64 19.73 -3.13 20.04
N ILE A 65 18.67 -3.46 19.32
CA ILE A 65 17.59 -2.54 18.97
C ILE A 65 16.58 -2.62 20.11
N ARG A 66 16.37 -1.53 20.86
CA ARG A 66 15.28 -1.49 21.84
C ARG A 66 14.10 -0.74 21.25
N MET A 67 12.97 -1.42 21.14
CA MET A 67 11.74 -0.90 20.57
C MET A 67 10.67 -0.77 21.64
N VAL A 68 10.02 0.38 21.69
CA VAL A 68 8.73 0.51 22.36
C VAL A 68 7.66 0.82 21.33
N ASP A 69 6.75 -0.13 21.15
CA ASP A 69 5.42 0.12 20.57
C ASP A 69 4.44 0.39 21.72
N LEU A 70 3.24 0.88 21.41
CA LEU A 70 2.21 1.25 22.38
C LEU A 70 1.70 0.12 23.30
N ASN A 71 2.38 -1.02 23.42
CA ASN A 71 2.17 -2.07 24.43
C ASN A 71 3.31 -3.11 24.55
N ILE A 72 4.45 -2.96 23.86
CA ILE A 72 5.49 -4.00 23.78
C ILE A 72 6.87 -3.36 23.85
N ASP A 73 7.73 -3.90 24.73
CA ASP A 73 9.16 -3.60 24.80
C ASP A 73 9.95 -4.77 24.23
N VAL A 74 10.62 -4.58 23.10
CA VAL A 74 11.40 -5.62 22.43
C VAL A 74 12.87 -5.22 22.38
N THR A 75 13.77 -6.13 22.76
CA THR A 75 15.19 -6.02 22.44
C THR A 75 15.54 -7.02 21.34
N LEU A 76 16.06 -6.55 20.22
CA LEU A 76 16.49 -7.38 19.09
C LEU A 76 18.00 -7.32 18.93
N ASP A 77 18.64 -8.46 18.69
CA ASP A 77 20.06 -8.48 18.32
C ASP A 77 20.20 -8.41 16.79
N ILE A 78 20.93 -7.41 16.30
CA ILE A 78 21.19 -7.23 14.86
C ILE A 78 22.06 -8.34 14.26
N HIS A 79 22.86 -9.04 15.09
CA HIS A 79 23.79 -10.07 14.63
C HIS A 79 23.18 -11.47 14.60
N ASN A 80 22.01 -11.65 15.21
CA ASN A 80 21.31 -12.92 15.20
C ASN A 80 20.78 -13.20 13.77
N LYS A 81 21.58 -13.94 13.00
CA LYS A 81 21.32 -14.37 11.63
C LYS A 81 20.20 -15.41 11.61
N SER A 82 18.96 -14.99 11.80
CA SER A 82 17.77 -15.70 11.31
C SER A 82 16.57 -14.75 11.35
N PRO A 83 16.06 -14.41 10.18
CA PRO A 83 14.85 -15.08 9.77
C PRO A 83 15.23 -15.96 8.59
N GLY A 84 15.17 -17.27 8.79
CA GLY A 84 15.01 -18.14 7.63
C GLY A 84 13.85 -17.59 6.81
N ILE A 85 14.09 -17.34 5.53
CA ILE A 85 13.02 -17.35 4.54
C ILE A 85 12.29 -18.69 4.78
N TYR A 86 10.97 -18.66 4.81
CA TYR A 86 10.08 -19.78 5.14
C TYR A 86 9.87 -20.02 6.63
N ASN A 87 8.91 -19.29 7.21
CA ASN A 87 7.81 -19.92 7.96
C ASN A 87 6.66 -18.91 8.09
N TYR A 88 5.60 -19.11 7.31
CA TYR A 88 4.40 -18.27 7.28
C TYR A 88 3.54 -18.39 8.56
N TYR A 89 3.95 -19.20 9.53
CA TYR A 89 3.33 -19.34 10.84
C TYR A 89 4.37 -19.83 11.86
N ARG A 90 4.12 -19.53 13.15
CA ARG A 90 4.57 -20.22 14.39
C ARG A 90 5.48 -19.36 15.31
N PRO A 91 5.77 -19.79 16.56
CA PRO A 91 5.03 -19.54 17.80
C PRO A 91 5.91 -18.74 18.80
N ASP A 92 6.73 -17.83 18.29
CA ASP A 92 7.79 -17.16 19.07
C ASP A 92 7.37 -15.83 19.71
N GLY A 93 6.11 -15.41 19.51
CA GLY A 93 5.58 -14.17 20.06
C GLY A 93 6.03 -12.89 19.33
N THR A 94 6.72 -12.99 18.19
CA THR A 94 7.15 -11.81 17.42
C THR A 94 6.01 -11.20 16.60
N THR A 95 5.86 -9.87 16.69
CA THR A 95 4.82 -9.12 15.97
C THR A 95 5.23 -8.83 14.51
N GLU A 96 4.26 -8.45 13.67
CA GLU A 96 4.55 -7.98 12.30
C GLU A 96 5.52 -6.80 12.27
N LYS A 97 5.38 -5.86 13.22
CA LYS A 97 6.25 -4.69 13.35
C LYS A 97 7.69 -5.11 13.66
N ASP A 98 7.90 -6.12 14.50
CA ASP A 98 9.23 -6.64 14.80
C ASP A 98 9.92 -7.18 13.55
N ARG A 99 9.16 -7.89 12.70
CA ARG A 99 9.67 -8.40 11.41
C ARG A 99 10.01 -7.27 10.44
N LEU A 100 9.20 -6.20 10.39
CA LEU A 100 9.47 -5.04 9.54
C LEU A 100 10.74 -4.29 9.97
N VAL A 101 10.94 -4.08 11.27
CA VAL A 101 12.18 -3.45 11.77
C VAL A 101 13.40 -4.30 11.44
N LYS A 102 13.34 -5.62 11.70
CA LYS A 102 14.42 -6.53 11.33
C LYS A 102 14.67 -6.51 9.82
N GLY A 103 13.62 -6.54 9.00
CA GLY A 103 13.71 -6.51 7.55
C GLY A 103 14.42 -5.25 7.05
N ILE A 104 14.02 -4.07 7.57
CA ILE A 104 14.62 -2.78 7.21
C ILE A 104 16.08 -2.71 7.65
N ILE A 105 16.38 -3.04 8.91
CA ILE A 105 17.76 -3.00 9.42
C ILE A 105 18.64 -4.03 8.72
N ALA A 106 18.15 -5.24 8.47
CA ALA A 106 18.88 -6.26 7.72
C ALA A 106 19.11 -5.84 6.25
N GLN A 107 18.15 -5.16 5.63
CA GLN A 107 18.34 -4.58 4.30
C GLN A 107 19.40 -3.47 4.31
N ILE A 108 19.46 -2.64 5.38
CA ILE A 108 20.47 -1.57 5.51
C ILE A 108 21.84 -2.20 5.74
N MET A 109 21.94 -3.22 6.60
CA MET A 109 23.22 -3.82 6.98
C MET A 109 23.77 -4.83 5.97
N ASN A 110 22.90 -5.55 5.25
CA ASN A 110 23.31 -6.66 4.39
C ASN A 110 22.43 -6.77 3.12
N PRO A 111 22.69 -5.95 2.11
CA PRO A 111 21.92 -5.89 0.86
C PRO A 111 22.12 -7.12 -0.04
N TYR A 112 23.18 -7.93 0.14
CA TYR A 112 23.68 -8.89 -0.87
C TYR A 112 22.84 -10.16 -1.09
N LYS A 113 21.71 -10.36 -0.41
CA LYS A 113 20.89 -11.57 -0.50
C LYS A 113 19.52 -11.30 -1.14
N ASP A 114 19.51 -10.67 -2.31
CA ASP A 114 18.28 -10.37 -3.05
C ASP A 114 17.72 -11.58 -3.84
N ASN A 115 18.20 -12.81 -3.59
CA ASN A 115 17.63 -14.03 -4.16
C ASN A 115 17.33 -15.08 -3.07
N PRO A 116 16.05 -15.30 -2.71
CA PRO A 116 15.69 -16.24 -1.64
C PRO A 116 16.01 -17.72 -1.94
N ASN A 117 16.32 -18.06 -3.21
CA ASN A 117 16.55 -19.43 -3.67
C ASN A 117 18.01 -19.76 -4.00
N GLN A 118 18.97 -18.84 -3.84
CA GLN A 118 20.38 -19.09 -4.14
C GLN A 118 21.26 -18.84 -2.93
N VAL A 119 21.49 -19.91 -2.16
CA VAL A 119 22.62 -19.96 -1.22
C VAL A 119 23.86 -20.34 -2.04
N GLY A 120 24.80 -19.41 -2.21
CA GLY A 120 26.17 -19.76 -2.59
C GLY A 120 26.66 -19.41 -4.01
N THR A 121 25.95 -18.58 -4.79
CA THR A 121 26.51 -18.03 -6.03
C THR A 121 26.60 -16.51 -5.93
N MET A 122 27.83 -15.97 -6.01
CA MET A 122 28.06 -14.54 -6.19
C MET A 122 27.35 -14.09 -7.46
N LEU A 123 26.32 -13.24 -7.33
CA LEU A 123 25.89 -12.40 -8.43
C LEU A 123 26.92 -11.26 -8.58
N PRO A 124 27.31 -10.91 -9.81
CA PRO A 124 28.41 -9.97 -10.07
C PRO A 124 28.04 -8.55 -9.62
N ASP A 125 28.87 -7.88 -8.82
CA ASP A 125 29.09 -6.42 -8.65
C ASP A 125 27.95 -5.36 -8.80
N THR A 126 26.66 -5.73 -8.87
CA THR A 126 25.56 -4.84 -9.28
C THR A 126 24.44 -4.67 -8.24
N GLY A 127 24.69 -4.93 -6.96
CA GLY A 127 23.72 -4.70 -5.88
C GLY A 127 23.53 -3.21 -5.54
N TYR A 128 22.40 -2.85 -4.92
CA TYR A 128 22.08 -1.45 -4.52
C TYR A 128 23.20 -0.76 -3.73
N TYR A 129 23.95 -1.51 -2.92
CA TYR A 129 25.10 -0.99 -2.18
C TYR A 129 26.28 -0.61 -3.04
N SER A 130 26.51 -1.27 -4.18
CA SER A 130 27.58 -0.86 -5.08
C SER A 130 27.24 0.50 -5.71
N ILE A 131 25.95 0.81 -5.89
CA ILE A 131 25.48 2.14 -6.28
C ILE A 131 25.73 3.15 -5.17
N LEU A 132 25.36 2.82 -3.92
CA LEU A 132 25.60 3.72 -2.78
C LEU A 132 27.09 3.94 -2.48
N ALA A 133 27.89 2.88 -2.47
CA ALA A 133 29.34 2.95 -2.23
C ALA A 133 30.09 3.71 -3.32
N LYS A 134 29.60 3.66 -4.58
CA LYS A 134 30.12 4.51 -5.66
C LYS A 134 29.82 6.00 -5.43
N ARG A 135 28.71 6.33 -4.75
CA ARG A 135 28.32 7.72 -4.45
C ARG A 135 28.92 8.24 -3.14
N ASP A 136 29.07 7.38 -2.15
CA ASP A 136 29.59 7.70 -0.82
C ASP A 136 30.62 6.65 -0.37
N PRO A 137 31.92 6.95 -0.47
CA PRO A 137 32.97 6.03 -0.01
C PRO A 137 32.90 5.70 1.49
N GLN A 138 32.25 6.55 2.30
CA GLN A 138 32.08 6.35 3.74
C GLN A 138 30.82 5.55 4.09
N ILE A 139 30.06 5.06 3.09
CA ILE A 139 28.79 4.37 3.34
C ILE A 139 28.94 3.20 4.32
N TYR A 140 30.06 2.48 4.26
CA TYR A 140 30.34 1.37 5.18
C TYR A 140 30.48 1.86 6.62
N GLU A 141 31.29 2.89 6.86
CA GLU A 141 31.47 3.47 8.21
C GLU A 141 30.15 4.01 8.76
N LYS A 142 29.36 4.69 7.92
CA LYS A 142 28.03 5.18 8.27
C LYS A 142 27.13 4.04 8.73
N ILE A 143 27.05 2.95 7.97
CA ILE A 143 26.18 1.81 8.30
C ILE A 143 26.67 1.03 9.52
N ARG A 144 27.99 0.90 9.72
CA ARG A 144 28.56 0.25 10.92
C ARG A 144 28.20 0.96 12.22
N ARG A 145 27.73 2.22 12.19
CA ARG A 145 27.19 2.88 13.40
C ARG A 145 26.00 2.13 14.01
N LEU A 146 25.25 1.35 13.22
CA LEU A 146 24.19 0.47 13.71
C LEU A 146 24.72 -0.68 14.58
N GLU A 147 26.00 -1.06 14.45
CA GLU A 147 26.66 -2.10 15.28
C GLU A 147 26.77 -1.70 16.76
N ASN A 148 26.57 -0.42 17.09
CA ASN A 148 26.51 0.04 18.48
C ASN A 148 25.10 -0.13 19.10
N GLY A 149 24.11 -0.46 18.27
CA GLY A 149 22.69 -0.53 18.62
C GLY A 149 21.97 0.82 18.49
N LEU A 150 20.65 0.78 18.67
CA LEU A 150 19.79 1.96 18.59
C LEU A 150 18.57 1.81 19.49
N ASP A 151 18.06 2.96 19.93
CA ASP A 151 16.82 3.06 20.69
C ASP A 151 15.74 3.67 19.80
N VAL A 152 14.59 3.00 19.74
CA VAL A 152 13.52 3.28 18.78
C VAL A 152 12.17 3.32 19.51
N VAL A 153 11.39 4.36 19.26
CA VAL A 153 9.96 4.37 19.58
C VAL A 153 9.18 4.58 18.31
N ILE A 154 8.15 3.75 18.10
CA ILE A 154 7.24 3.89 16.98
C ILE A 154 5.83 4.08 17.53
N THR A 155 5.10 5.02 16.93
CA THR A 155 3.74 5.36 17.31
C THR A 155 2.98 5.83 16.08
N GLY A 156 1.66 5.83 16.10
CA GLY A 156 0.87 6.28 14.96
C GLY A 156 -0.61 6.27 15.23
N ASN A 157 -1.35 6.90 14.34
CA ASN A 157 -2.81 6.95 14.35
C ASN A 157 -3.41 6.32 13.08
N VAL A 158 -2.61 5.62 12.27
CA VAL A 158 -3.12 4.78 11.18
C VAL A 158 -3.97 3.67 11.79
N PRO A 159 -5.28 3.60 11.49
CA PRO A 159 -6.14 2.56 12.04
C PRO A 159 -5.64 1.17 11.62
N PHE A 160 -5.51 0.28 12.60
CA PHE A 160 -5.07 -1.08 12.36
C PHE A 160 -6.12 -1.83 11.51
N GLU A 161 -5.67 -2.65 10.55
CA GLU A 161 -6.53 -3.47 9.67
C GLU A 161 -7.59 -2.71 8.84
N ALA A 162 -7.53 -1.37 8.75
CA ALA A 162 -8.47 -0.59 7.95
C ALA A 162 -8.11 -0.51 6.45
N GLY A 163 -7.23 -1.39 5.95
CA GLY A 163 -6.82 -1.39 4.53
C GLY A 163 -6.00 -0.18 4.08
N VAL A 164 -5.45 0.62 5.00
CA VAL A 164 -4.77 1.91 4.74
C VAL A 164 -3.23 1.87 4.75
N SER A 165 -2.62 0.68 4.61
CA SER A 165 -1.16 0.45 4.60
C SER A 165 -0.37 0.97 5.81
N SER A 166 -0.75 0.50 7.00
CA SER A 166 0.03 0.77 8.21
C SER A 166 1.49 0.27 8.10
N SER A 167 1.73 -0.85 7.41
CA SER A 167 3.07 -1.42 7.18
C SER A 167 3.96 -0.54 6.30
N ALA A 168 3.45 -0.02 5.19
CA ALA A 168 4.24 0.86 4.33
C ALA A 168 4.57 2.20 5.02
N ALA A 169 3.60 2.81 5.71
CA ALA A 169 3.82 4.02 6.50
C ALA A 169 4.89 3.79 7.57
N PHE A 170 4.83 2.64 8.24
CA PHE A 170 5.85 2.22 9.20
C PHE A 170 7.23 2.11 8.54
N SER A 171 7.32 1.42 7.41
CA SER A 171 8.59 1.17 6.74
C SER A 171 9.23 2.46 6.21
N VAL A 172 8.42 3.35 5.62
CA VAL A 172 8.87 4.66 5.13
C VAL A 172 9.33 5.54 6.29
N SER A 173 8.56 5.62 7.38
CA SER A 173 8.91 6.41 8.57
C SER A 173 10.24 5.95 9.17
N LEU A 174 10.41 4.63 9.36
CA LEU A 174 11.62 4.09 9.94
C LEU A 174 12.82 4.26 9.00
N LEU A 175 12.68 3.96 7.70
CA LEU A 175 13.77 4.12 6.75
C LEU A 175 14.23 5.58 6.70
N GLN A 176 13.33 6.55 6.56
CA GLN A 176 13.69 7.97 6.53
C GLN A 176 14.43 8.40 7.81
N THR A 177 13.95 7.93 8.97
CA THR A 177 14.62 8.23 10.25
C THR A 177 16.04 7.63 10.32
N LEU A 178 16.23 6.42 9.82
CA LEU A 178 17.54 5.75 9.81
C LEU A 178 18.49 6.37 8.78
N LEU A 179 18.00 6.72 7.59
CA LEU A 179 18.81 7.39 6.56
C LEU A 179 19.34 8.72 7.08
N ASP A 180 18.48 9.54 7.70
CA ASP A 180 18.91 10.80 8.32
C ASP A 180 19.89 10.55 9.48
N ALA A 181 19.61 9.59 10.37
CA ALA A 181 20.49 9.31 11.51
C ALA A 181 21.90 8.83 11.09
N LEU A 182 21.97 8.10 9.98
CA LEU A 182 23.20 7.57 9.40
C LEU A 182 23.86 8.52 8.39
N ASP A 183 23.20 9.62 8.03
CA ASP A 183 23.61 10.55 6.97
C ASP A 183 23.75 9.87 5.60
N ILE A 184 22.75 9.07 5.20
CA ILE A 184 22.74 8.34 3.93
C ILE A 184 21.71 8.96 2.98
N SER A 185 22.15 9.34 1.78
CA SER A 185 21.26 9.87 0.75
C SER A 185 20.81 8.80 -0.23
N MET A 186 19.51 8.76 -0.52
CA MET A 186 18.88 7.85 -1.48
C MET A 186 17.85 8.60 -2.33
N THR A 187 17.73 8.26 -3.60
CA THR A 187 16.65 8.76 -4.46
C THR A 187 15.30 8.12 -4.08
N GLU A 188 14.17 8.70 -4.50
CA GLU A 188 12.85 8.14 -4.22
C GLU A 188 12.69 6.72 -4.78
N LYS A 189 13.15 6.49 -6.02
CA LYS A 189 13.14 5.17 -6.68
C LYS A 189 13.91 4.13 -5.87
N GLU A 190 15.05 4.54 -5.31
CA GLU A 190 15.88 3.68 -4.48
C GLU A 190 15.21 3.35 -3.14
N LYS A 191 14.58 4.35 -2.48
CA LYS A 191 13.82 4.14 -1.26
C LYS A 191 12.65 3.18 -1.48
N ILE A 192 11.90 3.35 -2.56
CA ILE A 192 10.77 2.46 -2.92
C ILE A 192 11.25 1.03 -3.12
N HIS A 193 12.32 0.82 -3.89
CA HIS A 193 12.87 -0.50 -4.13
C HIS A 193 13.40 -1.12 -2.83
N PHE A 194 14.12 -0.34 -2.03
CA PHE A 194 14.68 -0.77 -0.76
C PHE A 194 13.59 -1.25 0.21
N ILE A 195 12.52 -0.47 0.38
CA ILE A 195 11.43 -0.82 1.30
C ILE A 195 10.73 -2.10 0.83
N LYS A 196 10.45 -2.23 -0.46
CA LYS A 196 9.85 -3.46 -0.99
C LYS A 196 10.69 -4.69 -0.65
N MET A 197 12.01 -4.62 -0.87
CA MET A 197 12.91 -5.73 -0.52
C MET A 197 12.95 -5.99 0.99
N ALA A 198 12.92 -4.95 1.82
CA ALA A 198 12.84 -5.08 3.26
C ALA A 198 11.54 -5.79 3.72
N GLU A 199 10.38 -5.42 3.16
CA GLU A 199 9.09 -6.04 3.45
C GLU A 199 9.04 -7.51 2.99
N HIS A 200 9.62 -7.81 1.82
CA HIS A 200 9.75 -9.18 1.32
C HIS A 200 10.59 -10.04 2.28
N ARG A 201 11.68 -9.48 2.83
CA ARG A 201 12.50 -10.15 3.86
C ARG A 201 11.75 -10.35 5.19
N SER A 202 10.77 -9.50 5.48
CA SER A 202 9.86 -9.64 6.62
C SER A 202 8.74 -10.68 6.40
N GLY A 203 8.64 -11.26 5.21
CA GLY A 203 7.63 -12.25 4.81
C GLY A 203 6.36 -11.66 4.19
N ALA A 204 6.32 -10.34 3.93
CA ALA A 204 5.20 -9.69 3.26
C ALA A 204 5.54 -9.50 1.77
N ILE A 205 4.99 -10.35 0.90
CA ILE A 205 5.17 -10.21 -0.55
C ILE A 205 4.24 -9.09 -1.05
N THR A 206 4.78 -7.89 -1.18
CA THR A 206 4.04 -6.68 -1.57
C THR A 206 4.45 -6.15 -2.95
N GLY A 207 3.54 -5.41 -3.58
CA GLY A 207 3.81 -4.59 -4.77
C GLY A 207 4.60 -3.32 -4.41
N HIS A 208 4.58 -2.32 -5.30
CA HIS A 208 5.22 -1.02 -5.07
C HIS A 208 4.22 0.09 -4.64
N LEU A 209 2.92 -0.17 -4.72
CA LEU A 209 1.87 0.84 -4.51
C LEU A 209 2.02 1.56 -3.16
N ASP A 210 2.01 0.80 -2.08
CA ASP A 210 1.82 1.33 -0.73
C ASP A 210 3.01 2.20 -0.30
N GLN A 211 4.23 1.70 -0.56
CA GLN A 211 5.47 2.39 -0.24
C GLN A 211 5.65 3.63 -1.10
N THR A 212 5.27 3.54 -2.37
CA THR A 212 5.33 4.65 -3.32
C THR A 212 4.44 5.80 -2.87
N VAL A 213 3.17 5.53 -2.60
CA VAL A 213 2.22 6.60 -2.22
C VAL A 213 2.59 7.21 -0.87
N SER A 214 3.00 6.37 0.09
CA SER A 214 3.45 6.84 1.41
C SER A 214 4.70 7.73 1.33
N LEU A 215 5.65 7.39 0.45
CA LEU A 215 6.90 8.14 0.28
C LEU A 215 6.71 9.46 -0.51
N ILE A 216 5.96 9.42 -1.60
CA ILE A 216 5.81 10.58 -2.50
C ILE A 216 4.82 11.60 -1.93
N GLY A 217 3.71 11.10 -1.38
CA GLY A 217 2.62 11.89 -0.84
C GLY A 217 1.74 12.61 -1.87
N GLY A 218 0.59 13.08 -1.40
CA GLY A 218 -0.42 13.73 -2.23
C GLY A 218 -1.22 12.73 -3.06
N ALA A 219 -1.77 13.20 -4.18
CA ALA A 219 -2.37 12.35 -5.20
C ALA A 219 -1.27 11.83 -6.15
N VAL A 220 -1.16 10.52 -6.29
CA VAL A 220 -0.05 9.85 -6.96
C VAL A 220 -0.58 8.86 -7.97
N LEU A 221 -0.05 8.94 -9.19
CA LEU A 221 -0.13 7.87 -10.17
C LEU A 221 1.06 6.94 -9.98
N VAL A 222 0.79 5.71 -9.56
CA VAL A 222 1.78 4.65 -9.47
C VAL A 222 1.78 3.90 -10.79
N GLN A 223 2.90 4.01 -11.51
CA GLN A 223 3.12 3.31 -12.76
C GLN A 223 4.00 2.08 -12.50
N THR A 224 3.71 1.00 -13.20
CA THR A 224 4.41 -0.29 -13.07
C THR A 224 5.73 -0.33 -13.84
N GLU A 225 5.92 0.61 -14.78
CA GLU A 225 7.12 0.74 -15.60
C GLU A 225 8.13 1.75 -15.01
N GLU A 226 9.36 1.74 -15.53
CA GLU A 226 10.54 2.45 -15.03
C GLU A 226 10.41 3.97 -14.79
N ALA A 227 9.31 4.57 -15.26
CA ALA A 227 8.97 5.99 -15.22
C ALA A 227 8.83 6.58 -13.81
N GLY A 228 8.72 5.75 -12.78
CA GLY A 228 8.57 6.19 -11.40
C GLY A 228 7.19 6.82 -11.13
N PRO A 229 6.88 7.12 -9.87
CA PRO A 229 5.60 7.73 -9.51
C PRO A 229 5.48 9.17 -10.00
N LEU A 230 4.27 9.54 -10.40
CA LEU A 230 3.94 10.91 -10.80
C LEU A 230 2.97 11.54 -9.81
N ARG A 231 3.31 12.74 -9.31
CA ARG A 231 2.37 13.58 -8.56
C ARG A 231 1.34 14.13 -9.52
N ILE A 232 0.07 13.89 -9.22
CA ILE A 232 -1.06 14.35 -10.03
C ILE A 232 -1.59 15.65 -9.45
N LYS A 233 -1.71 16.67 -10.29
CA LYS A 233 -2.42 17.89 -9.94
C LYS A 233 -3.92 17.62 -9.93
N VAL A 234 -4.55 17.84 -8.79
CA VAL A 234 -5.99 17.68 -8.59
C VAL A 234 -6.68 19.01 -8.88
N ASP A 235 -7.73 18.99 -9.69
CA ASP A 235 -8.58 20.16 -9.93
C ASP A 235 -9.26 20.62 -8.62
N PRO A 236 -9.29 21.93 -8.31
CA PRO A 236 -9.86 22.43 -7.06
C PRO A 236 -11.31 22.01 -6.77
N ARG A 237 -12.12 21.69 -7.79
CA ARG A 237 -13.49 21.19 -7.59
C ARG A 237 -13.55 19.91 -6.76
N PHE A 238 -12.49 19.09 -6.78
CA PHE A 238 -12.41 17.90 -5.93
C PHE A 238 -12.27 18.23 -4.44
N TYR A 239 -11.90 19.45 -4.06
CA TYR A 239 -11.80 19.85 -2.65
C TYR A 239 -13.14 20.13 -1.98
N GLU A 240 -14.23 20.20 -2.78
CA GLU A 240 -15.62 20.21 -2.29
C GLU A 240 -16.12 18.80 -1.92
N TYR A 241 -15.27 17.79 -2.08
CA TYR A 241 -15.54 16.40 -1.80
C TYR A 241 -14.51 15.83 -0.83
N GLU A 242 -14.86 14.73 -0.19
CA GLU A 242 -13.94 13.98 0.65
C GLU A 242 -14.09 12.47 0.44
N TYR A 243 -13.10 11.74 0.95
CA TYR A 243 -13.16 10.29 1.03
C TYR A 243 -13.41 9.88 2.47
N MET A 244 -14.20 8.83 2.66
CA MET A 244 -14.43 8.20 3.96
C MET A 244 -14.28 6.69 3.84
N LEU A 245 -13.76 6.06 4.89
CA LEU A 245 -13.67 4.62 5.00
C LEU A 245 -14.70 4.10 5.99
N PHE A 246 -15.57 3.23 5.50
CA PHE A 246 -16.58 2.54 6.29
C PHE A 246 -16.13 1.09 6.50
N PRO A 247 -15.60 0.73 7.69
CA PRO A 247 -15.14 -0.63 7.96
C PRO A 247 -16.30 -1.62 7.85
N SER A 248 -16.12 -2.73 7.14
CA SER A 248 -17.13 -3.82 7.13
C SER A 248 -17.13 -4.62 8.43
N GLY A 249 -16.00 -4.63 9.16
CA GLY A 249 -15.78 -5.52 10.31
C GLY A 249 -15.31 -6.92 9.92
N ILE A 250 -14.98 -7.14 8.65
CA ILE A 250 -14.34 -8.36 8.16
C ILE A 250 -12.90 -8.04 7.75
N SER A 251 -11.97 -8.81 8.30
CA SER A 251 -10.55 -8.78 8.00
C SER A 251 -10.11 -10.21 7.71
N HIS A 252 -9.51 -10.44 6.54
CA HIS A 252 -8.95 -11.72 6.14
C HIS A 252 -7.49 -11.55 5.75
N SER A 253 -6.69 -12.58 6.04
CA SER A 253 -5.28 -12.60 5.65
C SER A 253 -5.16 -12.67 4.15
N LEU A 254 -4.43 -11.70 3.57
CA LEU A 254 -4.06 -11.71 2.15
C LEU A 254 -3.03 -12.80 1.80
N ALA A 255 -2.48 -13.47 2.82
CA ALA A 255 -1.50 -14.53 2.70
C ALA A 255 -2.05 -15.89 3.17
N GLY A 256 -1.73 -16.94 2.40
CA GLY A 256 -2.13 -18.32 2.69
C GLY A 256 -2.56 -19.06 1.42
N PRO A 257 -2.65 -20.41 1.46
CA PRO A 257 -3.08 -21.22 0.32
C PRO A 257 -4.52 -20.94 -0.12
N ASP A 258 -5.38 -20.51 0.81
CA ASP A 258 -6.79 -20.22 0.55
C ASP A 258 -7.07 -18.73 0.27
N ALA A 259 -6.03 -17.87 0.29
CA ALA A 259 -6.19 -16.44 0.07
C ALA A 259 -6.58 -16.14 -1.40
N ILE A 260 -7.51 -15.20 -1.58
CA ILE A 260 -8.00 -14.81 -2.90
C ILE A 260 -6.88 -14.16 -3.74
N TYR A 261 -6.01 -13.35 -3.13
CA TYR A 261 -4.98 -12.60 -3.84
C TYR A 261 -4.01 -13.51 -4.65
N PRO A 262 -3.31 -14.50 -4.06
CA PRO A 262 -2.45 -15.41 -4.82
C PRO A 262 -3.19 -16.18 -5.92
N LYS A 263 -4.45 -16.55 -5.68
CA LYS A 263 -5.30 -17.21 -6.68
C LYS A 263 -5.50 -16.31 -7.91
N ARG A 264 -5.79 -15.01 -7.70
CA ARG A 264 -5.98 -14.04 -8.79
C ARG A 264 -4.71 -13.80 -9.60
N VAL A 265 -3.56 -13.71 -8.93
CA VAL A 265 -2.25 -13.62 -9.61
C VAL A 265 -2.05 -14.83 -10.53
N LYS A 266 -2.25 -16.04 -10.00
CA LYS A 266 -2.11 -17.28 -10.78
C LYS A 266 -3.09 -17.37 -11.95
N GLU A 267 -4.34 -16.95 -11.76
CA GLU A 267 -5.34 -16.90 -12.84
C GLU A 267 -4.90 -15.96 -13.96
N CYS A 268 -4.34 -14.79 -13.62
CA CYS A 268 -3.81 -13.85 -14.62
C CYS A 268 -2.59 -14.40 -15.34
N ASP A 269 -1.67 -15.08 -14.64
CA ASP A 269 -0.49 -15.72 -15.24
C ASP A 269 -0.89 -16.81 -16.25
N VAL A 270 -1.91 -17.60 -15.92
CA VAL A 270 -2.45 -18.62 -16.84
C VAL A 270 -3.07 -17.95 -18.06
N ALA A 271 -3.90 -16.92 -17.86
CA ALA A 271 -4.52 -16.19 -18.96
C ALA A 271 -3.47 -15.56 -19.90
N LEU A 272 -2.43 -14.93 -19.34
CA LEU A 272 -1.34 -14.32 -20.10
C LEU A 272 -0.60 -15.35 -20.96
N LYS A 273 -0.27 -16.51 -20.39
CA LYS A 273 0.38 -17.62 -21.13
C LYS A 273 -0.50 -18.12 -22.27
N THR A 274 -1.79 -18.33 -22.02
CA THR A 274 -2.74 -18.77 -23.06
C THR A 274 -2.86 -17.73 -24.18
N ILE A 275 -2.96 -16.44 -23.83
CA ILE A 275 -3.02 -15.34 -24.80
C ILE A 275 -1.73 -15.29 -25.63
N ASN A 276 -0.55 -15.37 -25.02
CA ASN A 276 0.72 -15.31 -25.77
C ASN A 276 0.92 -16.50 -26.70
N THR A 277 0.47 -17.70 -26.34
CA THR A 277 0.46 -18.85 -27.26
C THR A 277 -0.38 -18.54 -28.50
N PHE A 278 -1.59 -18.02 -28.32
CA PHE A 278 -2.46 -17.63 -29.43
C PHE A 278 -1.88 -16.48 -30.27
N LEU A 279 -1.37 -15.42 -29.62
CA LEU A 279 -0.74 -14.30 -30.33
C LEU A 279 0.43 -14.77 -31.18
N LYS A 280 1.23 -15.72 -30.68
CA LYS A 280 2.34 -16.32 -31.42
C LYS A 280 1.87 -17.12 -32.64
N GLU A 281 0.80 -17.91 -32.51
CA GLU A 281 0.19 -18.65 -33.62
C GLU A 281 -0.36 -17.70 -34.72
N GLU A 282 -0.97 -16.60 -34.30
CA GLU A 282 -1.49 -15.53 -35.17
C GLU A 282 -0.42 -14.55 -35.67
N LYS A 283 0.87 -14.84 -35.40
CA LYS A 283 2.03 -14.01 -35.77
C LYS A 283 1.91 -12.55 -35.29
N GLN A 284 1.28 -12.36 -34.15
CA GLN A 284 1.13 -11.08 -33.45
C GLN A 284 2.27 -10.89 -32.46
N LYS A 285 2.47 -9.64 -32.03
CA LYS A 285 3.43 -9.30 -30.97
C LYS A 285 2.91 -9.84 -29.63
N GLU A 286 3.75 -10.58 -28.92
CA GLU A 286 3.49 -11.02 -27.55
C GLU A 286 3.42 -9.83 -26.58
N ILE A 287 2.65 -10.01 -25.50
CA ILE A 287 2.49 -9.03 -24.42
C ILE A 287 3.19 -9.52 -23.16
N HIS A 288 3.74 -8.59 -22.37
CA HIS A 288 4.39 -8.94 -21.10
C HIS A 288 3.43 -8.93 -19.92
N THR A 289 2.33 -8.20 -20.04
CA THR A 289 1.30 -8.12 -19.01
C THR A 289 -0.10 -8.03 -19.61
N LEU A 290 -1.14 -8.36 -18.85
CA LEU A 290 -2.52 -8.26 -19.34
C LEU A 290 -2.96 -6.82 -19.60
N ALA A 291 -2.40 -5.81 -18.93
CA ALA A 291 -2.71 -4.41 -19.20
C ALA A 291 -2.26 -3.94 -20.60
N GLU A 292 -1.24 -4.57 -21.18
CA GLU A 292 -0.80 -4.28 -22.55
C GLU A 292 -1.83 -4.70 -23.61
N LEU A 293 -2.72 -5.65 -23.28
CA LEU A 293 -3.71 -6.17 -24.22
C LEU A 293 -4.60 -5.04 -24.77
N GLY A 294 -5.06 -4.13 -23.90
CA GLY A 294 -5.88 -2.97 -24.29
C GLY A 294 -5.15 -1.95 -25.17
N LYS A 295 -3.81 -2.03 -25.24
CA LYS A 295 -2.95 -1.12 -26.01
C LYS A 295 -2.59 -1.67 -27.39
N LEU A 296 -2.98 -2.91 -27.71
CA LEU A 296 -2.74 -3.49 -29.03
C LEU A 296 -3.49 -2.72 -30.12
N LYS A 297 -2.81 -2.42 -31.23
CA LYS A 297 -3.42 -1.70 -32.38
C LYS A 297 -4.64 -2.44 -32.93
N ASN A 298 -4.63 -3.77 -32.88
CA ASN A 298 -5.69 -4.67 -33.32
C ASN A 298 -6.50 -5.25 -32.15
N PHE A 299 -6.49 -4.61 -30.97
CA PHE A 299 -7.21 -5.07 -29.78
C PHE A 299 -8.67 -5.45 -30.07
N LYS A 300 -9.42 -4.56 -30.75
CA LYS A 300 -10.85 -4.78 -31.05
C LYS A 300 -11.11 -6.02 -31.92
N THR A 301 -10.18 -6.37 -32.81
CA THR A 301 -10.35 -7.51 -33.71
C THR A 301 -9.89 -8.81 -33.07
N VAL A 302 -8.86 -8.77 -32.21
CA VAL A 302 -8.28 -9.96 -31.55
C VAL A 302 -9.03 -10.35 -30.27
N LEU A 303 -9.69 -9.41 -29.59
CA LEU A 303 -10.36 -9.68 -28.32
C LEU A 303 -11.44 -10.79 -28.37
N PRO A 304 -12.31 -10.86 -29.40
CA PRO A 304 -13.28 -11.95 -29.51
C PRO A 304 -12.61 -13.33 -29.54
N ASP A 305 -11.55 -13.49 -30.32
CA ASP A 305 -10.83 -14.76 -30.45
C ASP A 305 -10.13 -15.13 -29.14
N ILE A 306 -9.52 -14.16 -28.45
CA ILE A 306 -8.98 -14.35 -27.10
C ILE A 306 -10.07 -14.82 -26.13
N TYR A 307 -11.28 -14.24 -26.21
CA TYR A 307 -12.40 -14.68 -25.38
C TYR A 307 -12.97 -16.02 -25.83
N HIS A 308 -12.71 -16.51 -27.03
CA HIS A 308 -13.10 -17.86 -27.43
C HIS A 308 -12.16 -18.93 -26.86
N ILE A 309 -10.87 -18.65 -26.73
CA ILE A 309 -9.88 -19.63 -26.23
C ILE A 309 -9.78 -19.70 -24.70
N LEU A 310 -10.24 -18.67 -23.99
CA LEU A 310 -10.16 -18.61 -22.53
C LEU A 310 -11.38 -19.29 -21.87
N PRO A 311 -11.22 -19.97 -20.72
CA PRO A 311 -12.34 -20.31 -19.85
C PRO A 311 -13.04 -19.05 -19.31
N ASP A 312 -14.34 -19.14 -19.00
CA ASP A 312 -15.15 -17.98 -18.57
C ASP A 312 -14.57 -17.27 -17.33
N SER A 313 -14.00 -18.02 -16.39
CA SER A 313 -13.33 -17.44 -15.21
C SER A 313 -12.16 -16.55 -15.62
N LEU A 314 -11.33 -16.98 -16.58
CA LEU A 314 -10.18 -16.22 -17.05
C LEU A 314 -10.60 -15.03 -17.93
N LYS A 315 -11.67 -15.16 -18.73
CA LYS A 315 -12.25 -14.03 -19.48
C LYS A 315 -12.61 -12.89 -18.53
N LYS A 316 -13.25 -13.21 -17.40
CA LYS A 316 -13.60 -12.21 -16.39
C LYS A 316 -12.36 -11.50 -15.82
N ARG A 317 -11.27 -12.23 -15.54
CA ARG A 317 -10.01 -11.62 -15.04
C ARG A 317 -9.36 -10.72 -16.08
N VAL A 318 -9.23 -11.19 -17.31
CA VAL A 318 -8.67 -10.39 -18.43
C VAL A 318 -9.51 -9.14 -18.63
N ARG A 319 -10.84 -9.28 -18.67
CA ARG A 319 -11.77 -8.16 -18.81
C ARG A 319 -11.59 -7.14 -17.68
N HIS A 320 -11.53 -7.58 -16.43
CA HIS A 320 -11.27 -6.69 -15.29
C HIS A 320 -9.98 -5.90 -15.46
N ILE A 321 -8.85 -6.59 -15.73
CA ILE A 321 -7.54 -5.92 -15.83
C ILE A 321 -7.52 -4.88 -16.96
N VAL A 322 -8.04 -5.24 -18.15
CA VAL A 322 -8.06 -4.34 -19.29
C VAL A 322 -8.99 -3.14 -19.03
N GLU A 323 -10.21 -3.40 -18.56
CA GLU A 323 -11.18 -2.33 -18.31
C GLU A 323 -10.74 -1.42 -17.15
N GLU A 324 -10.22 -1.97 -16.06
CA GLU A 324 -9.74 -1.20 -14.90
C GLU A 324 -8.51 -0.35 -15.26
N THR A 325 -7.58 -0.86 -16.07
CA THR A 325 -6.44 -0.07 -16.57
C THR A 325 -6.93 1.16 -17.35
N LEU A 326 -7.87 0.96 -18.29
CA LEU A 326 -8.46 2.06 -19.06
C LEU A 326 -9.31 3.00 -18.18
N ARG A 327 -9.88 2.48 -17.10
CA ARG A 327 -10.70 3.24 -16.14
C ARG A 327 -9.82 4.19 -15.33
N VAL A 328 -8.62 3.78 -14.95
CA VAL A 328 -7.63 4.63 -14.26
C VAL A 328 -7.25 5.81 -15.14
N ASP A 329 -6.95 5.59 -16.43
CA ASP A 329 -6.60 6.67 -17.35
C ASP A 329 -7.73 7.70 -17.48
N LYS A 330 -8.98 7.25 -17.65
CA LYS A 330 -10.16 8.13 -17.68
C LYS A 330 -10.38 8.85 -16.35
N ALA A 331 -10.11 8.20 -15.22
CA ALA A 331 -10.25 8.81 -13.92
C ALA A 331 -9.22 9.93 -13.71
N LEU A 332 -7.99 9.79 -14.22
CA LEU A 332 -6.99 10.85 -14.21
C LEU A 332 -7.44 12.06 -15.03
N GLU A 333 -7.98 11.83 -16.23
CA GLU A 333 -8.55 12.91 -17.05
C GLU A 333 -9.64 13.67 -16.28
N CYS A 334 -10.52 12.95 -15.57
CA CYS A 334 -11.55 13.56 -14.73
C CYS A 334 -10.95 14.37 -13.58
N VAL A 335 -9.95 13.83 -12.88
CA VAL A 335 -9.25 14.50 -11.77
C VAL A 335 -8.56 15.78 -12.21
N GLN A 336 -7.97 15.79 -13.41
CA GLN A 336 -7.25 16.94 -13.96
C GLN A 336 -8.19 18.00 -14.56
N ASN A 337 -9.33 17.58 -15.11
CA ASN A 337 -10.33 18.47 -15.75
C ASN A 337 -11.53 18.81 -14.85
N GLY A 338 -11.53 18.34 -13.60
CA GLY A 338 -12.57 18.58 -12.60
C GLY A 338 -13.95 18.01 -12.93
N ASP A 339 -14.01 16.90 -13.65
CA ASP A 339 -15.26 16.16 -13.90
C ASP A 339 -15.52 15.19 -12.73
N VAL A 340 -16.01 15.76 -11.63
CA VAL A 340 -16.21 15.02 -10.37
C VAL A 340 -17.32 13.97 -10.51
N PHE A 341 -18.36 14.25 -11.31
CA PHE A 341 -19.46 13.34 -11.53
C PHE A 341 -19.01 12.09 -12.31
N ARG A 342 -18.29 12.27 -13.43
CA ARG A 342 -17.77 11.12 -14.17
C ARG A 342 -16.77 10.32 -13.35
N TYR A 343 -15.93 10.99 -12.57
CA TYR A 343 -15.02 10.32 -11.63
C TYR A 343 -15.77 9.41 -10.64
N SER A 344 -16.86 9.90 -10.05
CA SER A 344 -17.64 9.09 -9.09
C SER A 344 -18.30 7.87 -9.76
N GLN A 345 -18.74 8.00 -11.02
CA GLN A 345 -19.23 6.87 -11.81
C GLN A 345 -18.13 5.83 -12.03
N LEU A 346 -16.93 6.27 -12.43
CA LEU A 346 -15.78 5.37 -12.62
C LEU A 346 -15.41 4.64 -11.32
N LEU A 347 -15.48 5.30 -10.16
CA LEU A 347 -15.26 4.62 -8.87
C LEU A 347 -16.28 3.50 -8.62
N ASN A 348 -17.57 3.73 -8.89
CA ASN A 348 -18.60 2.69 -8.75
C ASN A 348 -18.39 1.54 -9.76
N GLU A 349 -18.10 1.87 -11.03
CA GLU A 349 -17.79 0.89 -12.10
C GLU A 349 -16.58 0.02 -11.71
N SER A 350 -15.55 0.60 -11.09
CA SER A 350 -14.41 -0.14 -10.56
C SER A 350 -14.83 -1.09 -9.44
N GLY A 351 -15.64 -0.61 -8.48
CA GLY A 351 -16.18 -1.45 -7.40
C GLY A 351 -17.01 -2.63 -7.90
N GLU A 352 -17.85 -2.43 -8.92
CA GLU A 352 -18.60 -3.50 -9.58
C GLU A 352 -17.67 -4.46 -10.32
N SER A 353 -16.65 -3.95 -11.02
CA SER A 353 -15.65 -4.76 -11.70
C SER A 353 -14.91 -5.68 -10.72
N SER A 354 -14.46 -5.15 -9.59
CA SER A 354 -13.81 -5.93 -8.52
C SER A 354 -14.73 -7.01 -7.94
N ALA A 355 -16.02 -6.71 -7.76
CA ALA A 355 -16.97 -7.68 -7.21
C ALA A 355 -17.39 -8.76 -8.21
N LEU A 356 -17.73 -8.39 -9.45
CA LEU A 356 -18.39 -9.27 -10.42
C LEU A 356 -17.43 -9.90 -11.42
N LEU A 357 -16.40 -9.16 -11.86
CA LEU A 357 -15.41 -9.64 -12.83
C LEU A 357 -14.18 -10.19 -12.12
N TYR A 358 -13.69 -9.51 -11.10
CA TYR A 358 -12.54 -9.99 -10.35
C TYR A 358 -12.90 -10.89 -9.18
N GLU A 359 -14.15 -10.89 -8.71
CA GLU A 359 -14.64 -11.78 -7.65
C GLU A 359 -13.74 -11.72 -6.40
N ILE A 360 -13.37 -10.51 -5.98
CA ILE A 360 -12.51 -10.27 -4.80
C ILE A 360 -13.24 -9.57 -3.65
N SER A 361 -14.51 -9.23 -3.81
CA SER A 361 -15.29 -8.61 -2.73
C SER A 361 -15.78 -9.66 -1.72
N HIS A 362 -16.33 -9.20 -0.60
CA HIS A 362 -16.91 -10.04 0.44
C HIS A 362 -18.37 -9.64 0.68
N LYS A 363 -19.22 -10.58 1.10
CA LYS A 363 -20.65 -10.32 1.34
C LYS A 363 -20.88 -9.11 2.25
N GLU A 364 -20.15 -9.02 3.35
CA GLU A 364 -20.28 -7.92 4.30
C GLU A 364 -19.86 -6.56 3.72
N VAL A 365 -18.88 -6.54 2.82
CA VAL A 365 -18.45 -5.33 2.10
C VAL A 365 -19.51 -4.90 1.09
N GLU A 366 -20.05 -5.87 0.35
CA GLU A 366 -21.13 -5.62 -0.61
C GLU A 366 -22.40 -5.15 0.10
N ASP A 367 -22.82 -5.78 1.19
CA ASP A 367 -23.98 -5.35 1.98
C ASP A 367 -23.84 -3.89 2.43
N LEU A 368 -22.68 -3.51 2.99
CA LEU A 368 -22.40 -2.13 3.41
C LEU A 368 -22.42 -1.16 2.24
N LYS A 369 -21.80 -1.52 1.11
CA LYS A 369 -21.81 -0.73 -0.13
C LYS A 369 -23.25 -0.50 -0.62
N HIS A 370 -24.09 -1.53 -0.63
CA HIS A 370 -25.48 -1.43 -1.06
C HIS A 370 -26.32 -0.54 -0.13
N ILE A 371 -26.09 -0.60 1.18
CA ILE A 371 -26.73 0.28 2.17
C ILE A 371 -26.35 1.75 1.91
N ILE A 372 -25.07 2.02 1.67
CA ILE A 372 -24.60 3.38 1.34
C ILE A 372 -25.19 3.86 0.01
N TRP A 373 -25.23 3.01 -1.01
CA TRP A 373 -25.90 3.35 -2.28
C TRP A 373 -27.39 3.61 -2.11
N LYS A 374 -28.08 2.84 -1.25
CA LYS A 374 -29.50 3.05 -0.96
C LYS A 374 -29.73 4.43 -0.32
N PHE A 375 -28.91 4.81 0.65
CA PHE A 375 -28.97 6.15 1.26
C PHE A 375 -28.88 7.25 0.21
N PHE A 376 -27.86 7.22 -0.65
CA PHE A 376 -27.69 8.27 -1.67
C PHE A 376 -28.75 8.22 -2.76
N LYS A 377 -29.24 7.05 -3.15
CA LYS A 377 -30.38 6.91 -4.08
C LYS A 377 -31.63 7.57 -3.50
N GLU A 378 -31.91 7.37 -2.22
CA GLU A 378 -33.03 8.03 -1.52
C GLU A 378 -32.83 9.55 -1.48
N LYS A 379 -31.63 10.04 -1.17
CA LYS A 379 -31.31 11.48 -1.18
C LYS A 379 -31.40 12.12 -2.57
N ASN A 380 -31.19 11.35 -3.64
CA ASN A 380 -31.28 11.80 -5.02
C ASN A 380 -32.67 11.67 -5.65
N LYS A 381 -33.61 11.00 -4.99
CA LYS A 381 -34.92 10.69 -5.57
C LYS A 381 -35.70 11.94 -5.99
N ASP A 382 -35.64 12.99 -5.19
CA ASP A 382 -36.39 14.24 -5.40
C ASP A 382 -35.52 15.36 -5.99
N ARG A 383 -34.27 15.04 -6.38
CA ARG A 383 -33.32 16.00 -6.98
C ARG A 383 -33.41 15.99 -8.49
N ASN A 384 -33.32 17.18 -9.09
CA ASN A 384 -33.22 17.32 -10.54
C ASN A 384 -31.89 16.75 -11.07
N ALA A 385 -31.82 16.41 -12.35
CA ALA A 385 -30.61 15.84 -12.97
C ALA A 385 -29.34 16.69 -12.76
N ASN A 386 -29.47 18.02 -12.71
CA ASN A 386 -28.34 18.94 -12.51
C ASN A 386 -27.96 19.17 -11.03
N ASP A 387 -28.72 18.61 -10.07
CA ASP A 387 -28.52 18.80 -8.63
C ASP A 387 -28.39 17.45 -7.90
N GLN A 388 -28.07 16.37 -8.63
CA GLN A 388 -27.81 15.08 -8.02
C GLN A 388 -26.55 15.14 -7.17
N LEU A 389 -26.63 14.58 -5.95
CA LEU A 389 -25.45 14.34 -5.14
C LEU A 389 -24.54 13.39 -5.91
N THR A 390 -23.30 13.85 -6.12
CA THR A 390 -22.25 13.05 -6.71
C THR A 390 -21.59 12.21 -5.62
N TYR A 391 -21.63 10.88 -5.77
CA TYR A 391 -21.07 9.97 -4.79
C TYR A 391 -20.53 8.70 -5.45
N ALA A 392 -19.68 7.99 -4.72
CA ALA A 392 -19.30 6.62 -5.03
C ALA A 392 -19.12 5.81 -3.76
N ALA A 393 -19.34 4.50 -3.84
CA ALA A 393 -18.97 3.56 -2.79
C ALA A 393 -18.43 2.28 -3.44
N ARG A 394 -17.22 1.87 -3.06
CA ARG A 394 -16.58 0.65 -3.59
C ARG A 394 -15.76 -0.04 -2.52
N MET A 395 -15.46 -1.32 -2.73
CA MET A 395 -14.45 -2.01 -1.92
C MET A 395 -13.07 -1.39 -2.15
N MET A 396 -12.19 -1.52 -1.16
CA MET A 396 -10.78 -1.13 -1.25
C MET A 396 -9.89 -2.21 -0.61
N GLY A 397 -8.72 -2.47 -1.20
CA GLY A 397 -7.71 -3.38 -0.67
C GLY A 397 -7.59 -4.69 -1.45
N GLY A 398 -6.86 -5.66 -0.88
CA GLY A 398 -6.49 -6.92 -1.54
C GLY A 398 -7.59 -7.98 -1.64
N GLY A 399 -8.83 -7.62 -1.28
CA GLY A 399 -10.00 -8.49 -1.37
C GLY A 399 -10.33 -9.27 -0.10
N ASP A 400 -11.46 -9.98 -0.17
CA ASP A 400 -12.04 -10.82 0.88
C ASP A 400 -12.34 -10.09 2.20
N GLY A 401 -12.76 -8.81 2.12
CA GLY A 401 -13.08 -8.02 3.30
C GLY A 401 -12.57 -6.59 3.18
N GLY A 402 -12.22 -6.00 4.32
CA GLY A 402 -11.76 -4.62 4.40
C GLY A 402 -12.90 -3.59 4.40
N PRO A 403 -12.58 -2.30 4.26
CA PRO A 403 -13.56 -1.23 4.29
C PRO A 403 -14.21 -0.98 2.91
N VAL A 404 -15.34 -0.27 2.94
CA VAL A 404 -15.90 0.42 1.78
C VAL A 404 -15.32 1.83 1.75
N LEU A 405 -14.68 2.20 0.64
CA LEU A 405 -14.28 3.56 0.32
C LEU A 405 -15.48 4.31 -0.25
N VAL A 406 -15.85 5.42 0.38
CA VAL A 406 -16.93 6.30 -0.03
C VAL A 406 -16.35 7.64 -0.45
N PHE A 407 -16.71 8.11 -1.64
CA PHE A 407 -16.44 9.46 -2.12
C PHE A 407 -17.75 10.24 -2.14
N LEU A 408 -17.78 11.41 -1.50
CA LEU A 408 -19.01 12.16 -1.27
C LEU A 408 -18.74 13.66 -1.09
N PRO A 409 -19.76 14.53 -1.24
CA PRO A 409 -19.62 15.95 -0.97
C PRO A 409 -19.19 16.20 0.48
N LYS A 410 -18.33 17.20 0.67
CA LYS A 410 -17.82 17.65 1.97
C LYS A 410 -18.88 18.50 2.69
N ASP A 411 -20.03 17.88 2.97
CA ASP A 411 -21.15 18.47 3.68
C ASP A 411 -21.35 17.78 5.03
N LYS A 412 -21.17 18.54 6.11
CA LYS A 412 -21.21 18.01 7.48
C LYS A 412 -22.54 17.33 7.82
N LYS A 413 -23.67 17.91 7.40
CA LYS A 413 -25.00 17.38 7.71
C LYS A 413 -25.25 16.08 6.94
N LEU A 414 -24.88 16.04 5.66
CA LEU A 414 -24.98 14.82 4.84
C LEU A 414 -24.14 13.68 5.42
N ILE A 415 -22.93 13.99 5.90
CA ILE A 415 -22.03 13.03 6.54
C ILE A 415 -22.64 12.51 7.85
N GLU A 416 -23.14 13.39 8.72
CA GLU A 416 -23.82 12.99 9.97
C GLU A 416 -25.01 12.06 9.70
N GLU A 417 -25.85 12.40 8.73
CA GLU A 417 -26.99 11.58 8.32
C GLU A 417 -26.55 10.20 7.77
N LEU A 418 -25.46 10.14 7.00
CA LEU A 418 -24.90 8.88 6.48
C LEU A 418 -24.33 8.01 7.62
N LEU A 419 -23.64 8.62 8.58
CA LEU A 419 -23.11 7.92 9.76
C LEU A 419 -24.24 7.32 10.60
N GLU A 420 -25.29 8.09 10.88
CA GLU A 420 -26.47 7.59 11.60
C GLU A 420 -27.18 6.46 10.84
N TYR A 421 -27.35 6.62 9.53
CA TYR A 421 -27.99 5.62 8.68
C TYR A 421 -27.20 4.30 8.66
N THR A 422 -25.89 4.36 8.43
CA THR A 422 -25.04 3.16 8.44
C THR A 422 -24.94 2.53 9.82
N GLN A 423 -24.97 3.34 10.90
CA GLN A 423 -25.03 2.84 12.27
C GLN A 423 -26.29 2.00 12.50
N LYS A 424 -27.44 2.50 12.08
CA LYS A 424 -28.73 1.82 12.24
C LYS A 424 -28.90 0.61 11.32
N GLU A 425 -28.55 0.74 10.05
CA GLU A 425 -28.87 -0.26 9.02
C GLU A 425 -27.79 -1.35 8.88
N TYR A 426 -26.54 -1.07 9.28
CA TYR A 426 -25.43 -2.01 9.15
C TYR A 426 -24.79 -2.39 10.48
N TYR A 427 -24.28 -1.43 11.25
CA TYR A 427 -23.42 -1.70 12.41
C TYR A 427 -24.18 -2.27 13.62
N GLN A 428 -25.28 -1.63 14.04
CA GLN A 428 -26.08 -2.09 15.18
C GLN A 428 -26.66 -3.50 14.99
N PRO A 429 -27.30 -3.84 13.85
CA PRO A 429 -27.85 -5.17 13.63
C PRO A 429 -26.80 -6.29 13.62
N ARG A 430 -25.52 -5.93 13.40
CA ARG A 430 -24.37 -6.86 13.37
C ARG A 430 -23.55 -6.86 14.66
N GLY A 431 -23.95 -6.09 15.68
CA GLY A 431 -23.16 -5.94 16.92
C GLY A 431 -21.81 -5.24 16.73
N ARG A 432 -21.68 -4.43 15.67
CA ARG A 432 -20.44 -3.77 15.23
C ARG A 432 -20.42 -2.28 15.53
N SER A 433 -21.20 -1.81 16.50
CA SER A 433 -21.31 -0.39 16.87
C SER A 433 -20.01 0.29 17.32
N HIS A 434 -18.98 -0.51 17.65
CA HIS A 434 -17.64 -0.04 18.01
C HIS A 434 -16.79 0.34 16.79
N LEU A 435 -17.19 -0.07 15.58
CA LEU A 435 -16.52 0.29 14.35
C LEU A 435 -16.92 1.72 13.96
N ILE A 436 -15.91 2.57 13.75
CA ILE A 436 -16.12 3.99 13.50
C ILE A 436 -15.64 4.30 12.09
N PRO A 437 -16.54 4.71 11.17
CA PRO A 437 -16.12 5.27 9.89
C PRO A 437 -15.28 6.53 10.10
N PHE A 438 -14.28 6.74 9.26
CA PHE A 438 -13.40 7.90 9.39
C PHE A 438 -13.13 8.56 8.05
N ASN A 439 -12.93 9.88 8.10
CA ASN A 439 -12.54 10.67 6.95
C ASN A 439 -11.09 10.40 6.56
N VAL A 440 -10.84 10.56 5.26
CA VAL A 440 -9.55 10.38 4.62
C VAL A 440 -9.20 11.69 3.93
N ASN A 441 -8.34 12.49 4.57
CA ASN A 441 -7.84 13.71 3.95
C ASN A 441 -6.52 13.42 3.25
N ILE A 442 -6.38 13.92 2.02
CA ILE A 442 -5.12 13.81 1.27
C ILE A 442 -4.03 14.57 2.03
N SER A 443 -2.90 13.92 2.28
CA SER A 443 -1.77 14.48 3.02
C SER A 443 -0.53 14.69 2.15
N SER A 444 0.47 15.35 2.71
CA SER A 444 1.83 15.34 2.15
C SER A 444 2.52 14.00 2.38
N GLY A 445 3.70 13.82 1.77
CA GLY A 445 4.59 12.68 2.03
C GLY A 445 5.23 12.76 3.42
N PRO A 446 6.32 12.02 3.66
CA PRO A 446 6.99 11.97 4.94
C PRO A 446 7.52 13.35 5.36
N ILE A 447 7.42 13.65 6.65
CA ILE A 447 7.83 14.92 7.24
C ILE A 447 8.94 14.64 8.25
N ASN A 448 10.03 15.41 8.15
CA ASN A 448 11.09 15.40 9.15
C ASN A 448 10.60 16.13 10.42
N LEU A 449 10.54 15.40 11.53
CA LEU A 449 10.11 15.93 12.82
C LEU A 449 11.28 16.44 13.69
N GLN A 450 12.53 16.24 13.26
CA GLN A 450 13.73 16.65 14.00
C GLN A 450 13.74 18.15 14.39
N PRO A 451 13.28 19.10 13.56
CA PRO A 451 13.18 20.51 13.96
C PRO A 451 12.30 20.76 15.19
N TYR A 452 11.38 19.84 15.51
CA TYR A 452 10.41 19.94 16.60
C TYR A 452 10.78 19.10 17.83
N LEU A 453 11.98 18.50 17.87
CA LEU A 453 12.44 17.70 19.01
C LEU A 453 13.05 18.54 20.15
N LYS A 454 13.29 19.84 19.92
CA LYS A 454 13.90 20.76 20.88
C LYS A 454 12.89 21.45 21.78
#